data_AF-A0A2G6NK82-F1
#
_entry.id   AF-A0A2G6NK82-F1
#
_cell.length_a   1.000
_cell.length_b   1.000
_cell.length_c   1.000
_cell.angle_alpha   90.00
_cell.angle_beta   90.00
_cell.angle_gamma   90.00
#
_symmetry.space_group_name_H-M   'P 1'
#
loop_
_entity.id
_entity.type
_entity.pdbx_description
1 polymer ?
#
loop_
_entity_poly.entity_id
_entity_poly.type
_entity_poly.pdbx_seq_one_letter_code
_entity_poly.pdbx_strand_id
1 'polypeptide(L)'
;MFFDLLPEAGYVCAHRGARSLAPENTILAAKQALAVGADFWEMDVQRSVDGALIVFHDDELARTTDVADRPEFTDRRPWLTSQCSFDELQLLDAGSWFVAQDPFGSIARGDVSQEELSLIGKQRIPSLKDVLNFTREKNLPINIEIKNQIHSPGDLTIVREVLEAVHAARAEELVLISSFNHDYLKEMRRLSPEMPLAAIVEGAHPENLVIDAGCYSIITDYPHSLRQRLLKV
;
A
#
# COMPACT_ATOMS: atom_id res chain seq x y z
N MET A 1 -10.83 -16.87 6.68
CA MET A 1 -10.88 -15.56 5.98
C MET A 1 -9.95 -14.57 6.68
N PHE A 2 -9.51 -13.47 6.04
CA PHE A 2 -8.53 -12.51 6.59
C PHE A 2 -8.72 -12.18 8.07
N PHE A 3 -9.94 -11.84 8.49
CA PHE A 3 -10.23 -11.46 9.88
C PHE A 3 -10.10 -12.60 10.89
N ASP A 4 -10.13 -13.86 10.45
CA ASP A 4 -9.95 -15.03 11.32
C ASP A 4 -8.48 -15.24 11.67
N LEU A 5 -7.57 -14.55 10.98
CA LEU A 5 -6.13 -14.57 11.24
C LEU A 5 -5.72 -13.57 12.32
N LEU A 6 -6.61 -12.64 12.68
CA LEU A 6 -6.32 -11.55 13.60
C LEU A 6 -6.84 -11.85 15.01
N PRO A 7 -6.21 -11.28 16.05
CA PRO A 7 -6.78 -11.26 17.40
C PRO A 7 -8.18 -10.65 17.41
N GLU A 8 -9.01 -11.07 18.37
CA GLU A 8 -10.40 -10.60 18.52
C GLU A 8 -10.48 -9.08 18.70
N ALA A 9 -9.49 -8.48 19.36
CA ALA A 9 -9.35 -7.03 19.53
C ALA A 9 -7.88 -6.63 19.70
N GLY A 10 -7.59 -5.35 19.45
CA GLY A 10 -6.28 -4.75 19.73
C GLY A 10 -5.20 -5.00 18.68
N TYR A 11 -5.58 -5.42 17.47
CA TYR A 11 -4.63 -5.65 16.38
C TYR A 11 -3.97 -4.36 15.87
N VAL A 12 -2.77 -4.51 15.31
CA VAL A 12 -1.91 -3.43 14.83
C VAL A 12 -1.62 -3.62 13.34
N CYS A 13 -2.00 -2.61 12.56
CA CYS A 13 -1.64 -2.50 11.15
C CYS A 13 -0.38 -1.65 10.99
N ALA A 14 0.63 -2.17 10.30
CA ALA A 14 1.78 -1.38 9.86
C ALA A 14 1.47 -0.63 8.55
N HIS A 15 1.20 0.67 8.66
CA HIS A 15 0.81 1.57 7.55
C HIS A 15 1.95 1.83 6.55
N ARG A 16 1.75 1.43 5.29
CA ARG A 16 2.73 1.39 4.18
C ARG A 16 3.95 0.52 4.54
N GLY A 17 3.69 -0.58 5.23
CA GLY A 17 4.67 -1.31 6.04
C GLY A 17 4.99 -0.56 7.35
N ALA A 18 6.16 -0.77 7.94
CA ALA A 18 6.58 0.05 9.07
C ALA A 18 7.23 1.36 8.57
N ARG A 19 6.45 2.25 7.94
CA ARG A 19 6.97 3.47 7.28
C ARG A 19 7.73 4.43 8.19
N SER A 20 7.63 4.25 9.51
CA SER A 20 8.40 5.00 10.51
C SER A 20 9.82 4.46 10.71
N LEU A 21 10.10 3.23 10.27
CA LEU A 21 11.37 2.53 10.44
C LEU A 21 12.10 2.23 9.11
N ALA A 22 11.39 2.32 8.00
CA ALA A 22 11.92 2.11 6.66
C ALA A 22 11.13 2.90 5.62
N PRO A 23 11.66 3.10 4.39
CA PRO A 23 10.95 3.80 3.32
C PRO A 23 9.61 3.15 3.03
N GLU A 24 8.55 3.96 3.04
CA GLU A 24 7.16 3.52 2.84
C GLU A 24 6.98 2.72 1.54
N ASN A 25 6.03 1.77 1.54
CA ASN A 25 5.65 1.00 0.35
C ASN A 25 6.81 0.18 -0.26
N THR A 26 7.77 -0.25 0.56
CA THR A 26 8.89 -1.12 0.16
C THR A 26 8.85 -2.48 0.83
N ILE A 27 9.52 -3.48 0.24
CA ILE A 27 9.72 -4.79 0.88
C ILE A 27 10.54 -4.66 2.18
N LEU A 28 11.44 -3.67 2.29
CA LEU A 28 12.13 -3.40 3.55
C LEU A 28 11.16 -2.95 4.65
N ALA A 29 10.21 -2.05 4.34
CA ALA A 29 9.16 -1.67 5.29
C ALA A 29 8.24 -2.85 5.66
N ALA A 30 7.99 -3.78 4.73
CA ALA A 30 7.30 -5.04 5.02
C ALA A 30 8.05 -5.91 6.03
N LYS A 31 9.37 -6.06 5.83
CA LYS A 31 10.25 -6.80 6.74
C LYS A 31 10.29 -6.15 8.12
N GLN A 32 10.31 -4.83 8.18
CA GLN A 32 10.23 -4.09 9.44
C GLN A 32 8.88 -4.29 10.14
N ALA A 33 7.76 -4.27 9.41
CA ALA A 33 6.44 -4.57 9.95
C ALA A 33 6.40 -5.96 10.62
N LEU A 34 6.97 -6.97 9.97
CA LEU A 34 7.11 -8.30 10.53
C LEU A 34 8.00 -8.31 11.79
N ALA A 35 9.16 -7.63 11.73
CA ALA A 35 10.14 -7.62 12.83
C ALA A 35 9.59 -6.98 14.10
N VAL A 36 8.76 -5.94 13.98
CA VAL A 36 8.11 -5.28 15.14
C VAL A 36 6.85 -5.99 15.62
N GLY A 37 6.47 -7.11 14.99
CA GLY A 37 5.33 -7.92 15.39
C GLY A 37 3.96 -7.31 15.06
N ALA A 38 3.84 -6.60 13.93
CA ALA A 38 2.53 -6.17 13.45
C ALA A 38 1.66 -7.38 13.09
N ASP A 39 0.36 -7.32 13.37
CA ASP A 39 -0.58 -8.40 13.04
C ASP A 39 -0.83 -8.48 11.54
N PHE A 40 -0.79 -7.32 10.87
CA PHE A 40 -0.84 -7.19 9.43
C PHE A 40 -0.17 -5.88 8.99
N TRP A 41 0.03 -5.73 7.69
CA TRP A 41 0.60 -4.51 7.10
C TRP A 41 -0.33 -3.97 6.01
N GLU A 42 -0.14 -2.71 5.66
CA GLU A 42 -0.93 -2.02 4.63
C GLU A 42 0.01 -1.47 3.54
N MET A 43 -0.53 -1.31 2.33
CA MET A 43 0.12 -0.56 1.25
C MET A 43 -0.84 -0.04 0.19
N ASP A 44 -0.29 0.86 -0.63
CA ASP A 44 -0.97 1.53 -1.72
C ASP A 44 -0.65 0.90 -3.08
N VAL A 45 -1.68 0.50 -3.83
CA VAL A 45 -1.53 -0.04 -5.19
C VAL A 45 -2.08 0.93 -6.23
N GLN A 46 -1.28 1.10 -7.29
CA GLN A 46 -1.59 1.87 -8.49
C GLN A 46 -1.17 1.08 -9.74
N ARG A 47 -1.43 1.65 -10.91
CA ARG A 47 -1.11 1.04 -12.21
C ARG A 47 -0.15 1.92 -13.02
N SER A 48 0.88 1.33 -13.59
CA SER A 48 1.80 1.98 -14.53
C SER A 48 1.17 2.14 -15.93
N VAL A 49 1.83 2.90 -16.82
CA VAL A 49 1.30 3.17 -18.17
C VAL A 49 1.18 1.91 -19.03
N ASP A 50 2.08 0.95 -18.82
CA ASP A 50 2.13 -0.36 -19.48
C ASP A 50 1.31 -1.44 -18.75
N GLY A 51 0.66 -1.07 -17.65
CA GLY A 51 -0.31 -1.92 -16.96
C GLY A 51 0.22 -2.85 -15.89
N ALA A 52 1.44 -2.63 -15.41
CA ALA A 52 1.90 -3.29 -14.20
C ALA A 52 1.23 -2.68 -12.96
N LEU A 53 0.89 -3.53 -12.00
CA LEU A 53 0.45 -3.11 -10.67
C LEU A 53 1.68 -2.80 -9.82
N ILE A 54 1.80 -1.53 -9.44
CA ILE A 54 2.92 -0.97 -8.68
C ILE A 54 2.47 -0.61 -7.28
N VAL A 55 3.40 -0.63 -6.34
CA VAL A 55 3.15 -0.30 -4.93
C VAL A 55 3.72 1.08 -4.65
N PHE A 56 2.86 2.09 -4.63
CA PHE A 56 3.24 3.50 -4.52
C PHE A 56 2.04 4.37 -4.13
N HIS A 57 2.24 5.35 -3.23
CA HIS A 57 1.13 6.14 -2.67
C HIS A 57 0.70 7.33 -3.54
N ASP A 58 1.65 8.14 -3.99
CA ASP A 58 1.37 9.43 -4.63
C ASP A 58 1.14 9.27 -6.14
N ASP A 59 0.48 10.24 -6.77
CA ASP A 59 0.45 10.33 -8.24
C ASP A 59 1.81 10.79 -8.80
N GLU A 60 2.53 11.63 -8.05
CA GLU A 60 3.85 12.16 -8.43
C GLU A 60 4.98 11.38 -7.76
N LEU A 61 6.03 11.09 -8.52
CA LEU A 61 7.17 10.28 -8.06
C LEU A 61 8.10 11.01 -7.07
N ALA A 62 8.08 12.34 -7.04
CA ALA A 62 9.18 13.15 -6.49
C ALA A 62 9.35 13.10 -4.96
N ARG A 63 8.30 12.80 -4.19
CA ARG A 63 8.38 12.83 -2.72
C ARG A 63 9.26 11.70 -2.16
N THR A 64 9.12 10.51 -2.72
CA THR A 64 9.71 9.27 -2.18
C THR A 64 10.61 8.55 -3.18
N THR A 65 11.09 9.26 -4.20
CA THR A 65 12.08 8.73 -5.14
C THR A 65 13.13 9.76 -5.50
N ASP A 66 14.17 9.33 -6.21
CA ASP A 66 15.20 10.19 -6.79
C ASP A 66 14.88 10.69 -8.21
N VAL A 67 13.62 10.61 -8.67
CA VAL A 67 13.22 10.95 -10.06
C VAL A 67 13.70 12.32 -10.53
N ALA A 68 13.80 13.30 -9.63
CA ALA A 68 14.25 14.65 -9.94
C ALA A 68 15.72 14.73 -10.37
N ASP A 69 16.53 13.75 -9.95
CA ASP A 69 17.95 13.63 -10.25
C ASP A 69 18.23 12.71 -11.44
N ARG A 70 17.19 12.15 -12.07
CA ARG A 70 17.31 11.21 -13.20
C ARG A 70 17.22 11.91 -14.55
N PRO A 71 18.29 11.92 -15.37
CA PRO A 71 18.30 12.60 -16.66
C PRO A 71 17.18 12.15 -17.59
N GLU A 72 16.83 10.88 -17.58
CA GLU A 72 15.79 10.24 -18.40
C GLU A 72 14.38 10.79 -18.11
N PHE A 73 14.20 11.45 -16.97
CA PHE A 73 12.92 11.98 -16.53
C PHE A 73 12.84 13.51 -16.59
N THR A 74 13.93 14.22 -16.86
CA THR A 74 14.04 15.70 -16.74
C THR A 74 12.86 16.47 -17.34
N ASP A 75 12.43 16.12 -18.56
CA ASP A 75 11.39 16.83 -19.32
C ASP A 75 9.97 16.28 -19.09
N ARG A 76 9.76 15.44 -18.07
CA ARG A 76 8.49 14.73 -17.79
C ARG A 76 7.74 15.24 -16.56
N ARG A 77 8.06 16.44 -16.07
CA ARG A 77 7.35 17.03 -14.91
C ARG A 77 5.84 17.20 -15.22
N PRO A 78 4.94 16.88 -14.27
CA PRO A 78 5.17 16.56 -12.86
C PRO A 78 5.39 15.06 -12.53
N TRP A 79 6.18 14.32 -13.32
CA TRP A 79 6.64 12.94 -13.05
C TRP A 79 5.55 12.01 -12.51
N LEU A 80 4.49 11.87 -13.30
CA LEU A 80 3.33 11.07 -12.91
C LEU A 80 3.63 9.58 -13.03
N THR A 81 3.27 8.82 -12.01
CA THR A 81 3.36 7.34 -11.98
C THR A 81 2.63 6.72 -13.18
N SER A 82 1.45 7.25 -13.50
CA SER A 82 0.59 6.82 -14.61
C SER A 82 1.16 7.09 -16.01
N GLN A 83 2.27 7.85 -16.11
CA GLN A 83 2.98 8.14 -17.35
C GLN A 83 4.28 7.36 -17.50
N CYS A 84 4.63 6.51 -16.54
CA CYS A 84 5.87 5.74 -16.55
C CYS A 84 5.59 4.24 -16.73
N SER A 85 6.45 3.54 -17.45
CA SER A 85 6.40 2.07 -17.52
C SER A 85 6.98 1.45 -16.25
N PHE A 86 6.70 0.16 -16.00
CA PHE A 86 7.28 -0.50 -14.84
C PHE A 86 8.81 -0.53 -14.88
N ASP A 87 9.39 -0.80 -16.06
CA ASP A 87 10.84 -0.82 -16.24
C ASP A 87 11.48 0.56 -15.95
N GLU A 88 10.82 1.65 -16.33
CA GLU A 88 11.25 3.00 -15.99
C GLU A 88 11.20 3.24 -14.48
N LEU A 89 10.12 2.83 -13.83
CA LEU A 89 9.94 2.94 -12.38
C LEU A 89 10.98 2.14 -11.60
N GLN A 90 11.44 1.01 -12.14
CA GLN A 90 12.51 0.20 -11.53
C GLN A 90 13.89 0.88 -11.54
N LEU A 91 14.09 1.94 -12.34
CA LEU A 91 15.35 2.70 -12.34
C LEU A 91 15.50 3.59 -11.09
N LEU A 92 14.38 3.94 -10.46
CA LEU A 92 14.32 4.92 -9.38
C LEU A 92 14.77 4.33 -8.05
N ASP A 93 15.56 5.09 -7.29
CA ASP A 93 15.81 4.82 -5.87
C ASP A 93 14.58 5.26 -5.08
N ALA A 94 13.91 4.32 -4.40
CA ALA A 94 12.72 4.58 -3.59
C ALA A 94 12.99 4.62 -2.07
N GLY A 95 14.24 4.78 -1.66
CA GLY A 95 14.64 4.66 -0.26
C GLY A 95 15.59 5.73 0.27
N SER A 96 16.55 6.22 -0.52
CA SER A 96 17.57 7.18 -0.04
C SER A 96 16.98 8.46 0.57
N TRP A 97 15.81 8.89 0.09
CA TRP A 97 15.06 10.03 0.65
C TRP A 97 14.78 9.87 2.16
N PHE A 98 14.53 8.65 2.63
CA PHE A 98 14.19 8.37 4.02
C PHE A 98 15.36 8.67 4.96
N VAL A 99 16.59 8.35 4.54
CA VAL A 99 17.81 8.68 5.31
C VAL A 99 18.07 10.17 5.26
N ALA A 100 17.91 10.79 4.09
CA ALA A 100 18.16 12.21 3.91
C ALA A 100 17.21 13.10 4.73
N GLN A 101 15.95 12.67 4.89
CA GLN A 101 14.91 13.46 5.54
C GLN A 101 14.63 13.05 6.99
N ASP A 102 14.95 11.81 7.40
CA ASP A 102 14.55 11.20 8.68
C ASP A 102 13.12 11.60 9.09
N PRO A 103 12.11 11.28 8.26
CA PRO A 103 10.79 11.92 8.31
C PRO A 103 10.04 11.68 9.64
N PHE A 104 10.45 10.68 10.41
CA PHE A 104 9.88 10.34 11.71
C PHE A 104 10.87 10.51 12.87
N GLY A 105 12.09 11.00 12.63
CA GLY A 105 13.15 11.11 13.63
C GLY A 105 13.64 9.77 14.16
N SER A 106 13.33 8.66 13.49
CA SER A 106 13.61 7.29 13.97
C SER A 106 15.09 6.94 13.84
N ILE A 107 15.76 7.49 12.82
CA ILE A 107 17.21 7.31 12.67
C ILE A 107 17.92 8.07 13.79
N ALA A 108 17.55 9.34 14.02
CA ALA A 108 18.14 10.15 15.09
C ALA A 108 17.90 9.56 16.49
N ARG A 109 16.75 8.90 16.72
CA ARG A 109 16.46 8.19 17.98
C ARG A 109 17.23 6.87 18.15
N GLY A 110 17.81 6.34 17.08
CA GLY A 110 18.48 5.03 17.08
C GLY A 110 17.50 3.86 16.97
N ASP A 111 16.28 4.09 16.49
CA ASP A 111 15.27 3.05 16.25
C ASP A 111 15.63 2.21 14.99
N VAL A 112 16.49 2.73 14.11
CA VAL A 112 16.95 2.08 12.88
C VAL A 112 18.44 1.72 13.02
N SER A 113 18.76 0.43 12.92
CA SER A 113 20.11 -0.11 13.04
C SER A 113 20.99 0.22 11.84
N GLN A 114 22.32 0.10 12.02
CA GLN A 114 23.29 0.30 10.93
C GLN A 114 23.12 -0.70 9.78
N GLU A 115 22.69 -1.93 10.09
CA GLU A 115 22.40 -2.92 9.06
C GLU A 115 21.20 -2.48 8.20
N GLU A 116 20.12 -2.02 8.84
CA GLU A 116 18.93 -1.52 8.15
C GLU A 116 19.23 -0.29 7.30
N LEU A 117 20.00 0.68 7.83
CA LEU A 117 20.45 1.85 7.08
C LEU A 117 21.17 1.46 5.78
N SER A 118 22.00 0.40 5.81
CA SER A 118 22.73 -0.09 4.63
C SER A 118 21.85 -0.71 3.54
N LEU A 119 20.58 -1.00 3.86
CA LEU A 119 19.59 -1.55 2.94
C LEU A 119 18.67 -0.48 2.36
N ILE A 120 18.53 0.68 3.02
CA ILE A 120 17.57 1.71 2.64
C ILE A 120 17.81 2.25 1.23
N GLY A 121 19.05 2.64 0.87
CA GLY A 121 19.35 3.14 -0.48
C GLY A 121 19.29 2.09 -1.61
N LYS A 122 18.94 0.84 -1.29
CA LYS A 122 18.80 -0.25 -2.27
C LYS A 122 17.34 -0.51 -2.65
N GLN A 123 16.40 0.23 -2.06
CA GLN A 123 14.98 0.01 -2.31
C GLN A 123 14.57 0.51 -3.70
N ARG A 124 13.58 -0.17 -4.27
CA ARG A 124 12.90 0.13 -5.54
C ARG A 124 11.40 0.11 -5.30
N ILE A 125 10.64 0.70 -6.22
CA ILE A 125 9.17 0.61 -6.24
C ILE A 125 8.78 -0.86 -6.47
N PRO A 126 8.14 -1.56 -5.52
CA PRO A 126 7.79 -2.97 -5.73
C PRO A 126 6.65 -3.15 -6.73
N SER A 127 6.58 -4.33 -7.35
CA SER A 127 5.33 -4.78 -7.96
C SER A 127 4.38 -5.35 -6.90
N LEU A 128 3.07 -5.35 -7.17
CA LEU A 128 2.12 -6.05 -6.30
C LEU A 128 2.43 -7.55 -6.20
N LYS A 129 2.99 -8.15 -7.26
CA LYS A 129 3.41 -9.55 -7.26
C LYS A 129 4.49 -9.82 -6.21
N ASP A 130 5.49 -8.96 -6.09
CA ASP A 130 6.58 -9.12 -5.11
C ASP A 130 6.04 -9.03 -3.67
N VAL A 131 5.12 -8.10 -3.46
CA VAL A 131 4.40 -7.96 -2.20
C VAL A 131 3.61 -9.21 -1.85
N LEU A 132 2.76 -9.69 -2.76
CA LEU A 132 1.90 -10.83 -2.47
C LEU A 132 2.74 -12.09 -2.21
N ASN A 133 3.86 -12.23 -2.91
CA ASN A 133 4.85 -13.27 -2.64
C ASN A 133 5.44 -13.16 -1.22
N PHE A 134 5.82 -11.94 -0.79
CA PHE A 134 6.31 -11.71 0.57
C PHE A 134 5.24 -12.03 1.63
N THR A 135 4.03 -11.51 1.48
CA THR A 135 2.87 -11.77 2.36
C THR A 135 2.67 -13.28 2.54
N ARG A 136 2.64 -14.03 1.43
CA ARG A 136 2.48 -15.49 1.46
C ARG A 136 3.67 -16.20 2.10
N GLU A 137 4.90 -15.83 1.74
CA GLU A 137 6.12 -16.46 2.27
C GLU A 137 6.26 -16.27 3.78
N LYS A 138 5.91 -15.08 4.28
CA LYS A 138 6.01 -14.73 5.70
C LYS A 138 4.75 -15.00 6.49
N ASN A 139 3.67 -15.41 5.83
CA ASN A 139 2.34 -15.55 6.43
C ASN A 139 1.94 -14.28 7.22
N LEU A 140 2.20 -13.12 6.64
CA LEU A 140 1.88 -11.81 7.22
C LEU A 140 0.72 -11.20 6.42
N PRO A 141 -0.52 -11.21 6.95
CA PRO A 141 -1.69 -10.68 6.24
C PRO A 141 -1.51 -9.23 5.82
N ILE A 142 -2.18 -8.82 4.74
CA ILE A 142 -2.02 -7.51 4.12
C ILE A 142 -3.36 -6.83 3.84
N ASN A 143 -3.43 -5.53 4.11
CA ASN A 143 -4.44 -4.62 3.54
C ASN A 143 -3.87 -3.95 2.28
N ILE A 144 -4.52 -4.14 1.14
CA ILE A 144 -4.16 -3.49 -0.12
C ILE A 144 -5.15 -2.35 -0.36
N GLU A 145 -4.69 -1.11 -0.24
CA GLU A 145 -5.43 0.07 -0.68
C GLU A 145 -5.32 0.18 -2.21
N ILE A 146 -6.45 0.03 -2.92
CA ILE A 146 -6.54 0.40 -4.33
C ILE A 146 -6.71 1.92 -4.39
N LYS A 147 -5.67 2.65 -4.82
CA LYS A 147 -5.76 4.11 -4.96
C LYS A 147 -6.72 4.46 -6.07
N ASN A 148 -7.31 5.64 -5.95
CA ASN A 148 -8.16 6.19 -6.98
C ASN A 148 -7.37 6.37 -8.28
N GLN A 149 -7.86 5.79 -9.37
CA GLN A 149 -7.25 5.88 -10.69
C GLN A 149 -8.10 6.70 -11.66
N ILE A 150 -9.09 7.46 -11.17
CA ILE A 150 -9.90 8.35 -12.02
C ILE A 150 -8.97 9.25 -12.84
N HIS A 151 -9.23 9.32 -14.15
CA HIS A 151 -8.40 9.99 -15.16
C HIS A 151 -7.07 9.29 -15.53
N SER A 152 -6.79 8.12 -14.96
CA SER A 152 -5.71 7.24 -15.40
C SER A 152 -6.25 6.14 -16.34
N PRO A 153 -5.43 5.58 -17.25
CA PRO A 153 -5.84 4.45 -18.08
C PRO A 153 -6.28 3.21 -17.30
N GLY A 154 -5.94 3.11 -16.01
CA GLY A 154 -6.23 1.96 -15.15
C GLY A 154 -7.59 1.99 -14.46
N ASP A 155 -8.32 3.11 -14.49
CA ASP A 155 -9.57 3.31 -13.74
C ASP A 155 -10.58 2.15 -13.89
N LEU A 156 -10.76 1.69 -15.14
CA LEU A 156 -11.74 0.66 -15.47
C LEU A 156 -11.27 -0.78 -15.28
N THR A 157 -9.98 -1.01 -15.02
CA THR A 157 -9.40 -2.36 -15.01
C THR A 157 -8.71 -2.72 -13.70
N ILE A 158 -8.27 -1.75 -12.91
CA ILE A 158 -7.42 -1.99 -11.73
C ILE A 158 -8.05 -2.96 -10.72
N VAL A 159 -9.37 -2.90 -10.51
CA VAL A 159 -10.07 -3.81 -9.58
C VAL A 159 -9.92 -5.27 -10.02
N ARG A 160 -10.15 -5.54 -11.31
CA ARG A 160 -9.99 -6.87 -11.89
C ARG A 160 -8.54 -7.31 -11.89
N GLU A 161 -7.62 -6.44 -12.29
CA GLU A 161 -6.18 -6.73 -12.33
C GLU A 161 -5.64 -7.08 -10.93
N VAL A 162 -6.04 -6.35 -9.89
CA VAL A 162 -5.68 -6.64 -8.50
C VAL A 162 -6.25 -8.00 -8.06
N LEU A 163 -7.52 -8.27 -8.34
CA LEU A 163 -8.14 -9.56 -8.01
C LEU A 163 -7.42 -10.73 -8.70
N GLU A 164 -7.08 -10.59 -9.98
CA GLU A 164 -6.32 -11.58 -10.74
C GLU A 164 -4.92 -11.79 -10.15
N ALA A 165 -4.24 -10.73 -9.73
CA ALA A 165 -2.94 -10.83 -9.07
C ALA A 165 -3.02 -11.57 -7.73
N VAL A 166 -4.05 -11.30 -6.92
CA VAL A 166 -4.30 -12.00 -5.64
C VAL A 166 -4.53 -13.49 -5.87
N HIS A 167 -5.36 -13.85 -6.86
CA HIS A 167 -5.61 -15.25 -7.23
C HIS A 167 -4.36 -15.95 -7.76
N ALA A 168 -3.60 -15.27 -8.63
CA ALA A 168 -2.36 -15.82 -9.18
C ALA A 168 -1.33 -16.10 -8.07
N ALA A 169 -1.30 -15.26 -7.02
CA ALA A 169 -0.43 -15.43 -5.87
C ALA A 169 -0.95 -16.45 -4.83
N ARG A 170 -2.22 -16.86 -4.93
CA ARG A 170 -2.93 -17.70 -3.93
C ARG A 170 -2.90 -17.07 -2.54
N ALA A 171 -3.21 -15.78 -2.46
CA ALA A 171 -3.13 -14.97 -1.25
C ALA A 171 -4.51 -14.50 -0.73
N GLU A 172 -5.61 -15.06 -1.25
CA GLU A 172 -6.98 -14.63 -0.98
C GLU A 172 -7.30 -14.60 0.52
N GLU A 173 -6.83 -15.58 1.29
CA GLU A 173 -7.07 -15.65 2.73
C GLU A 173 -6.25 -14.63 3.54
N LEU A 174 -5.18 -14.10 2.95
CA LEU A 174 -4.25 -13.16 3.58
C LEU A 174 -4.54 -11.70 3.20
N VAL A 175 -5.52 -11.44 2.33
CA VAL A 175 -5.76 -10.12 1.75
C VAL A 175 -7.06 -9.49 2.26
N LEU A 176 -6.95 -8.24 2.69
CA LEU A 176 -8.01 -7.27 2.80
C LEU A 176 -7.85 -6.26 1.67
N ILE A 177 -8.93 -5.92 0.97
CA ILE A 177 -8.92 -4.84 -0.03
C ILE A 177 -9.56 -3.61 0.58
N SER A 178 -8.93 -2.45 0.42
CA SER A 178 -9.51 -1.18 0.84
C SER A 178 -9.42 -0.12 -0.26
N SER A 179 -10.24 0.92 -0.17
CA SER A 179 -10.17 2.07 -1.07
C SER A 179 -10.99 3.25 -0.53
N PHE A 180 -10.56 4.46 -0.87
CA PHE A 180 -11.39 5.67 -0.82
C PHE A 180 -12.41 5.74 -1.95
N ASN A 181 -12.16 5.07 -3.08
CA ASN A 181 -13.11 4.96 -4.18
C ASN A 181 -14.06 3.78 -3.88
N HIS A 182 -15.20 4.07 -3.27
CA HIS A 182 -16.14 3.04 -2.86
C HIS A 182 -16.82 2.32 -4.04
N ASP A 183 -16.78 2.88 -5.26
CA ASP A 183 -17.26 2.17 -6.45
C ASP A 183 -16.32 1.01 -6.83
N TYR A 184 -15.02 1.13 -6.58
CA TYR A 184 -14.09 -0.01 -6.70
C TYR A 184 -14.42 -1.14 -5.72
N LEU A 185 -14.86 -0.81 -4.51
CA LEU A 185 -15.27 -1.81 -3.52
C LEU A 185 -16.55 -2.53 -3.96
N LYS A 186 -17.53 -1.79 -4.49
CA LYS A 186 -18.75 -2.38 -5.07
C LYS A 186 -18.41 -3.28 -6.26
N GLU A 187 -17.49 -2.87 -7.11
CA GLU A 187 -17.01 -3.71 -8.22
C GLU A 187 -16.32 -4.98 -7.71
N MET A 188 -15.39 -4.86 -6.75
CA MET A 188 -14.72 -6.00 -6.13
C MET A 188 -15.73 -6.96 -5.50
N ARG A 189 -16.76 -6.45 -4.80
CA ARG A 189 -17.82 -7.28 -4.22
C ARG A 189 -18.62 -8.03 -5.29
N ARG A 190 -18.87 -7.43 -6.45
CA ARG A 190 -19.53 -8.11 -7.58
C ARG A 190 -18.66 -9.20 -8.21
N LEU A 191 -17.35 -8.97 -8.29
CA LEU A 191 -16.40 -9.92 -8.90
C LEU A 191 -16.01 -11.06 -7.96
N SER A 192 -15.87 -10.77 -6.66
CA SER A 192 -15.47 -11.72 -5.61
C SER A 192 -16.28 -11.48 -4.33
N PRO A 193 -17.47 -12.09 -4.21
CA PRO A 193 -18.38 -11.87 -3.08
C PRO A 193 -17.83 -12.20 -1.70
N GLU A 194 -16.79 -13.04 -1.62
CA GLU A 194 -16.15 -13.46 -0.36
C GLU A 194 -14.89 -12.64 -0.02
N MET A 195 -14.40 -11.80 -0.94
CA MET A 195 -13.19 -11.01 -0.70
C MET A 195 -13.39 -10.08 0.51
N PRO A 196 -12.51 -10.10 1.53
CA PRO A 196 -12.56 -9.14 2.61
C PRO A 196 -12.35 -7.72 2.07
N LEU A 197 -13.30 -6.82 2.32
CA LEU A 197 -13.25 -5.41 1.91
C LEU A 197 -13.35 -4.47 3.11
N ALA A 198 -12.66 -3.33 3.04
CA ALA A 198 -12.80 -2.21 3.96
C ALA A 198 -12.99 -0.88 3.23
N ALA A 199 -13.96 -0.06 3.65
CA ALA A 199 -14.15 1.29 3.11
C ALA A 199 -13.28 2.29 3.86
N ILE A 200 -12.45 3.06 3.14
CA ILE A 200 -11.67 4.13 3.76
C ILE A 200 -12.46 5.44 3.68
N VAL A 201 -12.46 6.20 4.78
CA VAL A 201 -13.13 7.51 4.88
C VAL A 201 -12.31 8.49 5.71
N GLU A 202 -12.31 9.74 5.27
CA GLU A 202 -11.83 10.88 6.05
C GLU A 202 -13.01 11.61 6.68
N GLY A 203 -12.98 11.78 8.00
CA GLY A 203 -14.03 12.50 8.73
C GLY A 203 -15.34 11.72 8.85
N ALA A 204 -16.47 12.37 8.51
CA ALA A 204 -17.80 11.78 8.68
C ALA A 204 -18.20 10.89 7.49
N HIS A 205 -18.87 9.78 7.78
CA HIS A 205 -19.41 8.86 6.78
C HIS A 205 -20.90 8.59 7.02
N PRO A 206 -21.67 8.18 6.00
CA PRO A 206 -23.06 7.75 6.21
C PRO A 206 -23.12 6.52 7.11
N GLU A 207 -24.19 6.38 7.90
CA GLU A 207 -24.38 5.24 8.82
C GLU A 207 -24.38 3.88 8.08
N ASN A 208 -24.92 3.85 6.86
CA ASN A 208 -25.08 2.62 6.06
C ASN A 208 -23.90 2.33 5.12
N LEU A 209 -22.76 3.02 5.26
CA LEU A 209 -21.63 2.88 4.34
C LEU A 209 -21.19 1.43 4.12
N VAL A 210 -21.17 0.63 5.18
CA VAL A 210 -20.77 -0.79 5.09
C VAL A 210 -21.69 -1.58 4.19
N ILE A 211 -23.00 -1.34 4.31
CA ILE A 211 -24.02 -1.97 3.48
C ILE A 211 -23.88 -1.48 2.03
N ASP A 212 -23.74 -0.17 1.84
CA ASP A 212 -23.74 0.47 0.52
C ASP A 212 -22.49 0.15 -0.30
N ALA A 213 -21.32 0.10 0.34
CA ALA A 213 -20.06 -0.32 -0.27
C ALA A 213 -19.89 -1.84 -0.31
N GLY A 214 -20.78 -2.57 0.38
CA GLY A 214 -20.69 -4.01 0.57
C GLY A 214 -19.37 -4.42 1.23
N CYS A 215 -18.89 -3.69 2.24
CA CYS A 215 -17.64 -4.03 2.93
C CYS A 215 -17.89 -4.75 4.26
N TYR A 216 -16.84 -5.22 4.93
CA TYR A 216 -16.93 -5.80 6.28
C TYR A 216 -16.49 -4.81 7.36
N SER A 217 -15.85 -3.71 6.97
CA SER A 217 -15.26 -2.78 7.91
C SER A 217 -15.05 -1.38 7.32
N ILE A 218 -14.92 -0.39 8.21
CA ILE A 218 -14.54 0.97 7.85
C ILE A 218 -13.15 1.25 8.40
N ILE A 219 -12.28 1.87 7.59
CA ILE A 219 -11.00 2.45 8.01
C ILE A 219 -11.21 3.96 8.15
N THR A 220 -11.07 4.47 9.36
CA THR A 220 -11.17 5.91 9.64
C THR A 220 -9.89 6.41 10.29
N ASP A 221 -9.56 7.67 10.03
CA ASP A 221 -8.54 8.36 10.80
C ASP A 221 -9.04 8.63 12.23
N TYR A 222 -8.12 8.57 13.19
CA TYR A 222 -8.38 9.14 14.51
C TYR A 222 -8.28 10.66 14.42
N PRO A 223 -9.32 11.42 14.83
CA PRO A 223 -9.16 12.84 15.03
C PRO A 223 -8.02 13.03 16.05
N HIS A 224 -6.92 13.64 15.61
CA HIS A 224 -5.71 13.96 16.39
C HIS A 224 -4.60 12.88 16.49
N SER A 225 -4.60 11.80 15.69
CA SER A 225 -3.42 10.92 15.62
C SER A 225 -3.21 10.31 14.23
N LEU A 226 -1.96 10.01 13.84
CA LEU A 226 -1.58 9.29 12.61
C LEU A 226 -1.99 7.80 12.62
N ARG A 227 -3.09 7.47 13.30
CA ARG A 227 -3.58 6.10 13.50
C ARG A 227 -4.88 5.92 12.74
N GLN A 228 -4.93 4.88 11.92
CA GLN A 228 -6.15 4.38 11.33
C GLN A 228 -6.80 3.36 12.26
N ARG A 229 -8.14 3.33 12.29
CA ARG A 229 -8.90 2.30 13.00
C ARG A 229 -9.73 1.51 12.00
N LEU A 230 -9.54 0.19 12.00
CA LEU A 230 -10.43 -0.74 11.34
C LEU A 230 -11.60 -1.04 12.28
N LEU A 231 -12.82 -0.76 11.84
CA LEU A 231 -14.05 -1.02 12.57
C LEU A 231 -14.77 -2.17 11.87
N LYS A 232 -14.74 -3.36 12.47
CA LYS A 232 -15.57 -4.48 12.01
C LYS A 232 -17.02 -4.19 12.36
N VAL A 233 -17.91 -4.25 11.38
CA VAL A 233 -19.36 -4.02 11.53
C VAL A 233 -20.11 -5.33 11.50
#